data_AF-A0A2T0W841-F1
#
_entry.id   AF-A0A2T0W841-F1
#
_cell.length_a   1.000
_cell.length_b   1.000
_cell.length_c   1.000
_cell.angle_alpha   90.00
_cell.angle_beta   90.00
_cell.angle_gamma   90.00
#
_symmetry.space_group_name_H-M   'P 1'
#
loop_
_entity.id
_entity.type
_entity.pdbx_description
1 polymer ?
#
loop_
_entity_poly.entity_id
_entity_poly.type
_entity_poly.pdbx_seq_one_letter_code
_entity_poly.pdbx_strand_id
1 'polypeptide(L)'
;MRQIKKEVYEEIQKDLPRIEQAMSSRNGSQNLWAKLKSKYPILLPGILAHVRQSAKFKSVDLEPDFRPELTQLKEAILAYLIVHPVEEGTNEKIENKASEQLEQSTSQSIDEIVNNKIEESKLYIRDTDSDKKQIALEKIWDGFERLKTVYGEDKKASVKELITAVSNGSAEAEKVLDDEFNELTAIGNSYQIRHFENGKTLVHSDHQKEYFYFRMLSLISYCLNEMK
;
A
#
# COMPACT_ATOMS: atom_id res chain seq x y z
N MET A 1 -15.65 3.64 -16.58
CA MET A 1 -14.91 4.38 -15.53
C MET A 1 -14.01 5.40 -16.19
N ARG A 2 -13.82 6.58 -15.59
CA ARG A 2 -12.83 7.55 -16.06
C ARG A 2 -11.44 7.05 -15.65
N GLN A 3 -10.51 6.88 -16.59
CA GLN A 3 -9.12 6.52 -16.25
C GLN A 3 -8.38 7.71 -15.63
N ILE A 4 -7.39 7.41 -14.80
CA ILE A 4 -6.47 8.40 -14.25
C ILE A 4 -5.35 8.62 -15.26
N LYS A 5 -5.18 9.87 -15.67
CA LYS A 5 -4.12 10.27 -16.58
C LYS A 5 -2.73 10.02 -16.00
N LYS A 6 -1.78 9.63 -16.84
CA LYS A 6 -0.37 9.39 -16.43
C LYS A 6 0.20 10.58 -15.66
N GLU A 7 -0.04 11.82 -16.09
CA GLU A 7 0.49 13.02 -15.42
C GLU A 7 -0.14 13.23 -14.03
N VAL A 8 -1.42 12.88 -13.86
CA VAL A 8 -2.09 12.93 -12.55
C VAL A 8 -1.49 11.89 -11.61
N TYR A 9 -1.24 10.68 -12.13
CA TYR A 9 -0.61 9.60 -11.37
C TYR A 9 0.80 9.95 -10.91
N GLU A 10 1.61 10.55 -11.77
CA GLU A 10 2.97 11.01 -11.42
C GLU A 10 2.94 12.09 -10.35
N GLU A 11 1.96 12.99 -10.36
CA GLU A 11 1.78 13.98 -9.29
C GLU A 11 1.40 13.33 -7.95
N ILE A 12 0.61 12.25 -7.98
CA ILE A 12 0.31 11.45 -6.79
C ILE A 12 1.58 10.76 -6.26
N GLN A 13 2.36 10.11 -7.13
CA GLN A 13 3.62 9.46 -6.75
C GLN A 13 4.61 10.43 -6.07
N LYS A 14 4.64 11.70 -6.51
CA LYS A 14 5.49 12.74 -5.92
C LYS A 14 5.02 13.21 -4.54
N ASP A 15 3.71 13.31 -4.33
CA ASP A 15 3.17 13.94 -3.13
C ASP A 15 2.87 12.95 -2.01
N LEU A 16 2.51 11.69 -2.30
CA LEU A 16 2.21 10.70 -1.26
C LEU A 16 3.37 10.51 -0.25
N PRO A 17 4.64 10.40 -0.67
CA PRO A 17 5.78 10.34 0.26
C PRO A 17 5.88 11.55 1.19
N ARG A 18 5.53 12.73 0.68
CA ARG A 18 5.57 13.98 1.48
C ARG A 18 4.49 13.97 2.54
N ILE A 19 3.30 13.44 2.20
CA ILE A 19 2.22 13.23 3.18
C ILE A 19 2.71 12.27 4.26
N GLU A 20 3.30 11.12 3.90
CA GLU A 20 3.81 10.16 4.89
C GLU A 20 4.86 10.77 5.81
N GLN A 21 5.85 11.47 5.25
CA GLN A 21 6.88 12.16 6.03
C GLN A 21 6.28 13.19 7.00
N ALA A 22 5.25 13.92 6.57
CA ALA A 22 4.55 14.88 7.40
C ALA A 22 3.74 14.23 8.54
N MET A 23 3.44 12.92 8.48
CA MET A 23 2.80 12.23 9.62
C MET A 23 3.76 12.08 10.81
N SER A 24 5.07 11.99 10.55
CA SER A 24 6.11 11.82 11.57
C SER A 24 6.51 13.11 12.29
N SER A 25 6.17 14.29 11.75
CA SER A 25 6.49 15.60 12.35
C SER A 25 5.35 16.59 12.19
N ARG A 26 4.97 17.28 13.27
CA ARG A 26 3.93 18.32 13.24
C ARG A 26 4.32 19.53 12.37
N ASN A 27 5.62 19.87 12.37
CA ASN A 27 6.13 21.07 11.73
C ASN A 27 6.04 20.95 10.20
N GLY A 28 5.46 21.95 9.54
CA GLY A 28 5.29 21.97 8.09
C GLY A 28 4.03 21.25 7.57
N SER A 29 3.27 20.57 8.43
CA SER A 29 2.00 19.94 8.04
C SER A 29 0.99 20.96 7.51
N GLN A 30 0.96 22.17 8.07
CA GLN A 30 0.14 23.28 7.59
C GLN A 30 0.46 23.70 6.15
N ASN A 31 1.74 23.93 5.85
CA ASN A 31 2.17 24.38 4.52
C ASN A 31 1.92 23.30 3.47
N LEU A 32 2.19 22.04 3.80
CA LEU A 32 1.89 20.92 2.92
C LEU A 32 0.38 20.83 2.67
N TRP A 33 -0.43 20.85 3.71
CA TRP A 33 -1.88 20.80 3.59
C TRP A 33 -2.43 21.94 2.72
N ALA A 34 -2.00 23.18 2.94
CA ALA A 34 -2.45 24.32 2.14
C ALA A 34 -2.17 24.11 0.64
N LYS A 35 -0.97 23.61 0.30
CA LYS A 35 -0.61 23.27 -1.08
C LYS A 35 -1.51 22.17 -1.65
N LEU A 36 -1.63 21.04 -0.95
CA LEU A 36 -2.36 19.88 -1.46
C LEU A 36 -3.87 20.13 -1.55
N LYS A 37 -4.45 20.86 -0.58
CA LYS A 37 -5.87 21.25 -0.57
C LYS A 37 -6.24 22.07 -1.82
N SER A 38 -5.33 22.91 -2.33
CA SER A 38 -5.57 23.69 -3.55
C SER A 38 -5.39 22.85 -4.84
N LYS A 39 -4.45 21.89 -4.82
CA LYS A 39 -4.06 21.08 -5.97
C LYS A 39 -5.05 19.95 -6.28
N TYR A 40 -5.42 19.16 -5.28
CA TYR A 40 -6.11 17.88 -5.50
C TYR A 40 -7.55 17.99 -6.01
N PRO A 41 -8.37 19.01 -5.68
CA PRO A 41 -9.68 19.19 -6.32
C PRO A 41 -9.63 19.37 -7.84
N ILE A 42 -8.51 19.89 -8.35
CA ILE A 42 -8.28 20.10 -9.79
C ILE A 42 -7.91 18.77 -10.46
N LEU A 43 -7.02 18.00 -9.81
CA LEU A 43 -6.55 16.72 -10.34
C LEU A 43 -7.61 15.61 -10.22
N LEU A 44 -8.27 15.54 -9.06
CA LEU A 44 -9.25 14.53 -8.67
C LEU A 44 -10.53 15.26 -8.21
N PRO A 45 -11.46 15.60 -9.12
CA PRO A 45 -12.69 16.31 -8.76
C PRO A 45 -13.50 15.58 -7.69
N GLY A 46 -13.91 16.29 -6.64
CA GLY A 46 -14.72 15.76 -5.54
C GLY A 46 -13.92 15.13 -4.38
N ILE A 47 -12.60 14.99 -4.51
CA ILE A 47 -11.75 14.29 -3.52
C ILE A 47 -11.86 14.85 -2.09
N LEU A 48 -12.07 16.16 -1.93
CA LEU A 48 -12.18 16.81 -0.62
C LEU A 48 -13.52 16.57 0.09
N ALA A 49 -14.53 15.99 -0.58
CA ALA A 49 -15.78 15.62 0.08
C ALA A 49 -15.55 14.62 1.23
N HIS A 50 -14.43 13.88 1.17
CA HIS A 50 -14.03 12.89 2.17
C HIS A 50 -13.02 13.41 3.20
N VAL A 51 -12.62 14.70 3.13
CA VAL A 51 -11.65 15.27 4.07
C VAL A 51 -12.34 16.25 5.03
N ARG A 52 -12.52 15.83 6.28
CA ARG A 52 -13.09 16.65 7.36
C ARG A 52 -12.01 17.49 8.00
N GLN A 53 -12.22 18.80 8.02
CA GLN A 53 -11.35 19.74 8.72
C GLN A 53 -11.54 19.58 10.24
N SER A 54 -10.47 19.23 10.94
CA SER A 54 -10.46 18.98 12.39
C SER A 54 -9.25 19.62 13.10
N ALA A 55 -8.48 20.45 12.38
CA ALA A 55 -7.29 21.15 12.86
C ALA A 55 -7.43 21.61 14.31
N LYS A 56 -6.62 21.01 15.19
CA LYS A 56 -6.59 21.34 16.62
C LYS A 56 -5.69 22.55 16.83
N PHE A 57 -6.29 23.72 16.99
CA PHE A 57 -5.60 24.92 17.45
C PHE A 57 -5.32 24.76 18.96
N LYS A 58 -4.12 24.29 19.33
CA LYS A 58 -3.66 24.29 20.73
C LYS A 58 -2.63 25.39 20.92
N SER A 59 -2.98 26.35 21.79
CA SER A 59 -2.18 27.50 22.27
C SER A 59 -1.64 28.45 21.19
N VAL A 60 -1.43 29.71 21.57
CA VAL A 60 -1.10 30.84 20.68
C VAL A 60 0.26 30.68 19.97
N ASP A 61 1.14 29.79 20.44
CA ASP A 61 2.53 29.68 19.99
C ASP A 61 2.88 28.41 19.17
N LEU A 62 1.89 27.61 18.75
CA LEU A 62 2.16 26.37 17.98
C LEU A 62 1.47 26.38 16.61
N GLU A 63 2.19 25.97 15.57
CA GLU A 63 1.61 25.71 14.23
C GLU A 63 0.41 24.76 14.34
N PRO A 64 -0.73 25.05 13.69
CA PRO A 64 -1.87 24.13 13.64
C PRO A 64 -1.46 22.76 13.09
N ASP A 65 -1.97 21.70 13.72
CA ASP A 65 -1.69 20.33 13.31
C ASP A 65 -2.68 19.87 12.23
N PHE A 66 -2.16 19.67 11.01
CA PHE A 66 -2.93 19.22 9.84
C PHE A 66 -2.63 17.77 9.44
N ARG A 67 -1.94 16.99 10.29
CA ARG A 67 -1.72 15.56 10.05
C ARG A 67 -3.03 14.78 9.83
N PRO A 68 -4.12 15.03 10.58
CA PRO A 68 -5.40 14.33 10.34
C PRO A 68 -5.97 14.57 8.94
N GLU A 69 -5.90 15.79 8.41
CA GLU A 69 -6.37 16.13 7.06
C GLU A 69 -5.47 15.52 5.99
N LEU A 70 -4.15 15.51 6.21
CA LEU A 70 -3.20 14.85 5.32
C LEU A 70 -3.42 13.34 5.25
N THR A 71 -3.70 12.69 6.38
CA THR A 71 -4.07 11.26 6.43
C THR A 71 -5.36 10.99 5.66
N GLN A 72 -6.43 11.75 5.91
CA GLN A 72 -7.70 11.61 5.19
C GLN A 72 -7.54 11.85 3.69
N LEU A 73 -6.70 12.82 3.28
CA LEU A 73 -6.43 13.06 1.88
C LEU A 73 -5.70 11.87 1.23
N LYS A 74 -4.71 11.29 1.91
CA LYS A 74 -4.02 10.08 1.43
C LYS A 74 -5.00 8.93 1.24
N GLU A 75 -5.84 8.65 2.23
CA GLU A 75 -6.86 7.59 2.16
C GLU A 75 -7.84 7.83 1.02
N ALA A 76 -8.32 9.07 0.84
CA ALA A 76 -9.19 9.42 -0.26
C ALA A 76 -8.53 9.24 -1.63
N ILE A 77 -7.24 9.60 -1.76
CA ILE A 77 -6.47 9.38 -3.01
C ILE A 77 -6.35 7.89 -3.30
N LEU A 78 -5.97 7.07 -2.33
CA LEU A 78 -5.84 5.62 -2.50
C LEU A 78 -7.19 4.99 -2.88
N ALA A 79 -8.27 5.34 -2.19
CA ALA A 79 -9.61 4.89 -2.55
C ALA A 79 -10.01 5.30 -3.99
N TYR A 80 -9.60 6.51 -4.42
CA TYR A 80 -9.82 6.96 -5.79
C TYR A 80 -9.04 6.09 -6.80
N LEU A 81 -7.78 5.71 -6.49
CA LEU A 81 -6.97 4.82 -7.33
C LEU A 81 -7.58 3.40 -7.44
N ILE A 82 -8.16 2.87 -6.36
CA ILE A 82 -8.81 1.53 -6.37
C ILE A 82 -9.92 1.46 -7.43
N VAL A 83 -10.73 2.50 -7.52
CA VAL A 83 -11.94 2.52 -8.36
C VAL A 83 -11.77 3.26 -9.69
N HIS A 84 -10.56 3.71 -10.01
CA HIS A 84 -10.23 4.33 -11.30
C HIS A 84 -8.89 3.79 -11.80
N PRO A 85 -8.88 2.92 -12.84
CA PRO A 85 -7.64 2.41 -13.38
C PRO A 85 -6.77 3.54 -13.91
N VAL A 86 -5.47 3.36 -13.80
CA VAL A 86 -4.48 4.28 -14.35
C VAL A 86 -4.32 4.00 -15.85
N GLU A 87 -4.09 5.04 -16.65
CA GLU A 87 -3.80 4.87 -18.08
C GLU A 87 -2.63 3.90 -18.34
N GLU A 88 -2.69 3.23 -19.50
CA GLU A 88 -1.68 2.28 -19.96
C GLU A 88 -0.27 2.90 -20.03
N GLY A 89 0.78 2.07 -19.91
CA GLY A 89 2.17 2.52 -19.98
C GLY A 89 2.74 3.07 -18.65
N THR A 90 2.06 2.83 -17.52
CA THR A 90 2.62 3.11 -16.19
C THR A 90 3.54 2.01 -15.66
N ASN A 91 3.53 0.85 -16.29
CA ASN A 91 4.35 -0.31 -15.94
C ASN A 91 5.68 -0.38 -16.73
N GLU A 92 5.96 0.55 -17.65
CA GLU A 92 7.14 0.56 -18.54
C GLU A 92 8.50 0.48 -17.81
N LYS A 93 8.52 0.81 -16.52
CA LYS A 93 9.70 0.90 -15.66
C LYS A 93 9.92 -0.36 -14.80
N ILE A 94 9.06 -1.36 -14.95
CA ILE A 94 9.12 -2.63 -14.25
C ILE A 94 9.64 -3.68 -15.23
N GLU A 95 10.72 -4.36 -14.87
CA GLU A 95 11.33 -5.36 -15.74
C GLU A 95 10.65 -6.73 -15.62
N ASN A 96 10.11 -7.02 -14.45
CA ASN A 96 9.36 -8.24 -14.19
C ASN A 96 8.04 -8.26 -14.97
N LYS A 97 7.88 -9.28 -15.81
CA LYS A 97 6.70 -9.50 -16.67
C LYS A 97 5.38 -9.71 -15.91
N ALA A 98 5.42 -9.99 -14.61
CA ALA A 98 4.23 -10.03 -13.77
C ALA A 98 3.59 -8.64 -13.54
N SER A 99 4.18 -7.56 -14.07
CA SER A 99 3.67 -6.18 -13.97
C SER A 99 2.23 -5.99 -14.46
N GLU A 100 1.74 -6.84 -15.35
CA GLU A 100 0.34 -6.85 -15.81
C GLU A 100 -0.64 -7.04 -14.63
N GLN A 101 -0.23 -7.73 -13.55
CA GLN A 101 -1.05 -7.88 -12.34
C GLN A 101 -1.40 -6.53 -11.68
N LEU A 102 -0.63 -5.47 -11.93
CA LEU A 102 -0.86 -4.16 -11.31
C LEU A 102 -2.02 -3.38 -11.94
N GLU A 103 -2.49 -3.80 -13.11
CA GLU A 103 -3.60 -3.16 -13.84
C GLU A 103 -4.95 -3.66 -13.36
N GLN A 104 -4.97 -4.80 -12.68
CA GLN A 104 -6.18 -5.34 -12.08
C GLN A 104 -6.57 -4.48 -10.88
N SER A 105 -7.81 -3.99 -10.92
CA SER A 105 -8.42 -3.35 -9.74
C SER A 105 -8.50 -4.38 -8.64
N THR A 106 -8.00 -4.03 -7.45
CA THR A 106 -8.22 -4.83 -6.26
C THR A 106 -9.74 -4.91 -6.06
N SER A 107 -10.29 -6.12 -5.99
CA SER A 107 -11.71 -6.33 -5.69
C SER A 107 -12.04 -5.57 -4.40
N GLN A 108 -13.27 -5.07 -4.25
CA GLN A 108 -13.74 -4.45 -3.00
C GLN A 108 -13.69 -5.50 -1.88
N SER A 109 -12.50 -5.73 -1.34
CA SER A 109 -12.25 -6.74 -0.34
C SER A 109 -12.77 -6.26 1.01
N ILE A 110 -12.93 -7.22 1.93
CA ILE A 110 -13.45 -7.00 3.28
C ILE A 110 -12.52 -6.06 4.09
N ASP A 111 -11.25 -5.93 3.71
CA ASP A 111 -10.26 -5.13 4.45
C ASP A 111 -9.70 -3.96 3.62
N GLU A 112 -10.26 -2.77 3.83
CA GLU A 112 -9.82 -1.53 3.20
C GLU A 112 -8.35 -1.19 3.51
N ILE A 113 -7.82 -1.62 4.65
CA ILE A 113 -6.43 -1.35 5.04
C ILE A 113 -5.48 -2.17 4.16
N VAL A 114 -5.78 -3.44 3.90
CA VAL A 114 -4.99 -4.27 2.97
C VAL A 114 -5.02 -3.65 1.57
N ASN A 115 -6.20 -3.25 1.09
CA ASN A 115 -6.34 -2.63 -0.25
C ASN A 115 -5.53 -1.33 -0.36
N ASN A 116 -5.57 -0.47 0.67
CA ASN A 116 -4.79 0.75 0.72
C ASN A 116 -3.27 0.46 0.69
N LYS A 117 -2.80 -0.57 1.40
CA LYS A 117 -1.39 -0.99 1.37
C LYS A 117 -0.98 -1.49 -0.02
N ILE A 118 -1.84 -2.26 -0.68
CA ILE A 118 -1.61 -2.71 -2.06
C ILE A 118 -1.50 -1.52 -3.00
N GLU A 119 -2.50 -0.63 -3.05
CA GLU A 119 -2.47 0.51 -3.98
C GLU A 119 -1.31 1.47 -3.71
N GLU A 120 -0.98 1.70 -2.44
CA GLU A 120 0.20 2.46 -2.08
C GLU A 120 1.48 1.78 -2.58
N SER A 121 1.60 0.47 -2.42
CA SER A 121 2.75 -0.28 -2.92
C SER A 121 2.88 -0.22 -4.45
N LYS A 122 1.75 -0.21 -5.19
CA LYS A 122 1.71 -0.09 -6.65
C LYS A 122 2.28 1.25 -7.15
N LEU A 123 2.06 2.34 -6.40
CA LEU A 123 2.67 3.64 -6.70
C LEU A 123 4.19 3.58 -6.67
N TYR A 124 4.75 2.85 -5.71
CA TYR A 124 6.18 2.81 -5.49
C TYR A 124 6.91 1.82 -6.39
N ILE A 125 6.31 0.68 -6.71
CA ILE A 125 6.97 -0.34 -7.55
C ILE A 125 7.14 0.14 -9.00
N ARG A 126 6.27 1.05 -9.46
CA ARG A 126 6.31 1.67 -10.79
C ARG A 126 7.37 2.76 -10.93
N ASP A 127 8.06 3.12 -9.86
CA ASP A 127 9.14 4.11 -9.91
C ASP A 127 10.45 3.47 -10.41
N THR A 128 11.31 4.26 -11.06
CA THR A 128 12.66 3.85 -11.45
C THR A 128 13.66 3.91 -10.28
N ASP A 129 13.35 4.67 -9.24
CA ASP A 129 14.20 4.81 -8.07
C ASP A 129 14.17 3.51 -7.22
N SER A 130 15.35 2.91 -7.05
CA SER A 130 15.56 1.70 -6.25
C SER A 130 15.05 1.84 -4.81
N ASP A 131 15.15 3.02 -4.21
CA ASP A 131 14.67 3.28 -2.85
C ASP A 131 13.14 3.30 -2.80
N LYS A 132 12.49 3.77 -3.88
CA LYS A 132 11.04 3.68 -4.03
C LYS A 132 10.61 2.22 -4.21
N LYS A 133 11.30 1.42 -5.02
CA LYS A 133 11.02 -0.02 -5.11
C LYS A 133 11.20 -0.73 -3.77
N GLN A 134 12.15 -0.31 -2.95
CA GLN A 134 12.29 -0.81 -1.58
C GLN A 134 11.10 -0.44 -0.70
N ILE A 135 10.61 0.80 -0.79
CA ILE A 135 9.37 1.22 -0.10
C ILE A 135 8.18 0.39 -0.58
N ALA A 136 8.06 0.11 -1.89
CA ALA A 136 7.00 -0.75 -2.41
C ALA A 136 6.99 -2.13 -1.75
N LEU A 137 8.18 -2.71 -1.59
CA LEU A 137 8.38 -4.00 -0.95
C LEU A 137 8.01 -3.97 0.54
N GLU A 138 8.35 -2.90 1.25
CA GLU A 138 7.91 -2.68 2.64
C GLU A 138 6.38 -2.59 2.74
N LYS A 139 5.73 -1.79 1.87
CA LYS A 139 4.27 -1.58 1.90
C LYS A 139 3.49 -2.85 1.59
N ILE A 140 3.94 -3.67 0.64
CA ILE A 140 3.25 -4.94 0.34
C ILE A 140 3.42 -5.94 1.49
N TRP A 141 4.57 -5.93 2.20
CA TRP A 141 4.75 -6.73 3.42
C TRP A 141 3.91 -6.24 4.59
N ASP A 142 3.72 -4.92 4.74
CA ASP A 142 2.74 -4.37 5.69
C ASP A 142 1.32 -4.86 5.39
N GLY A 143 0.96 -4.90 4.10
CA GLY A 143 -0.30 -5.48 3.64
C GLY A 143 -0.44 -6.95 4.04
N PHE A 144 0.62 -7.73 3.87
CA PHE A 144 0.68 -9.12 4.34
C PHE A 144 0.54 -9.24 5.86
N GLU A 145 1.22 -8.39 6.65
CA GLU A 145 1.08 -8.39 8.11
C GLU A 145 -0.35 -8.05 8.54
N ARG A 146 -1.04 -7.13 7.84
CA ARG A 146 -2.45 -6.85 8.08
C ARG A 146 -3.33 -8.05 7.71
N LEU A 147 -3.09 -8.67 6.56
CA LEU A 147 -3.83 -9.85 6.09
C LEU A 147 -3.84 -10.98 7.14
N LYS A 148 -2.72 -11.18 7.85
CA LYS A 148 -2.61 -12.18 8.94
C LYS A 148 -3.45 -11.89 10.19
N THR A 149 -4.21 -10.79 10.21
CA THR A 149 -5.01 -10.34 11.36
C THR A 149 -6.45 -9.97 10.97
N VAL A 150 -6.90 -10.36 9.78
CA VAL A 150 -8.24 -10.01 9.28
C VAL A 150 -9.38 -10.72 10.02
N TYR A 151 -9.12 -11.88 10.61
CA TYR A 151 -10.11 -12.65 11.39
C TYR A 151 -9.94 -12.48 12.91
N GLY A 152 -8.88 -11.83 13.39
CA GLY A 152 -8.69 -11.57 14.81
C GLY A 152 -7.28 -11.15 15.20
N GLU A 153 -7.10 -10.77 16.47
CA GLU A 153 -5.83 -10.29 17.01
C GLU A 153 -4.81 -11.42 17.27
N ASP A 154 -5.27 -12.64 17.58
CA ASP A 154 -4.38 -13.81 17.62
C ASP A 154 -3.95 -14.16 16.20
N LYS A 155 -2.77 -13.67 15.82
CA LYS A 155 -2.19 -13.84 14.49
C LYS A 155 -2.16 -15.32 14.04
N LYS A 156 -1.87 -16.26 14.95
CA LYS A 156 -1.77 -17.67 14.57
C LYS A 156 -3.17 -18.25 14.28
N ALA A 157 -4.14 -17.94 15.13
CA ALA A 157 -5.52 -18.35 14.91
C ALA A 157 -6.12 -17.70 13.65
N SER A 158 -5.88 -16.39 13.46
CA SER A 158 -6.37 -15.64 12.31
C SER A 158 -5.79 -16.14 10.98
N VAL A 159 -4.50 -16.49 10.94
CA VAL A 159 -3.88 -17.08 9.73
C VAL A 159 -4.48 -18.45 9.43
N LYS A 160 -4.70 -19.28 10.45
CA LYS A 160 -5.34 -20.59 10.27
C LYS A 160 -6.75 -20.45 9.71
N GLU A 161 -7.56 -19.53 10.26
CA GLU A 161 -8.92 -19.28 9.79
C GLU A 161 -8.93 -18.75 8.36
N LEU A 162 -8.02 -17.82 8.03
CA LEU A 162 -7.84 -17.34 6.66
C LEU A 162 -7.51 -18.48 5.69
N ILE A 163 -6.53 -19.32 6.01
CA ILE A 163 -6.11 -20.43 5.16
C ILE A 163 -7.28 -21.39 4.93
N THR A 164 -8.01 -21.77 5.99
CA THR A 164 -9.19 -22.64 5.87
C THR A 164 -10.27 -22.00 4.99
N ALA A 165 -10.50 -20.69 5.12
CA ALA A 165 -11.49 -19.97 4.32
C ALA A 165 -11.15 -19.98 2.82
N VAL A 166 -9.87 -19.84 2.45
CA VAL A 166 -9.45 -19.73 1.04
C VAL A 166 -9.06 -21.07 0.41
N SER A 167 -8.92 -22.14 1.20
CA SER A 167 -8.48 -23.46 0.70
C SER A 167 -9.59 -24.30 0.07
N ASN A 168 -10.83 -23.80 0.02
CA ASN A 168 -11.99 -24.50 -0.55
C ASN A 168 -12.19 -25.94 -0.03
N GLY A 169 -11.80 -26.20 1.22
CA GLY A 169 -11.91 -27.51 1.87
C GLY A 169 -10.86 -28.56 1.47
N SER A 170 -9.83 -28.20 0.69
CA SER A 170 -8.71 -29.11 0.37
C SER A 170 -7.62 -29.03 1.44
N ALA A 171 -7.30 -30.17 2.07
CA ALA A 171 -6.23 -30.27 3.06
C ALA A 171 -4.84 -30.06 2.43
N GLU A 172 -4.66 -30.46 1.16
CA GLU A 172 -3.44 -30.22 0.41
C GLU A 172 -3.23 -28.74 0.14
N ALA A 173 -4.29 -28.02 -0.24
CA ALA A 173 -4.25 -26.57 -0.43
C ALA A 173 -3.97 -25.85 0.89
N GLU A 174 -4.61 -26.26 2.00
CA GLU A 174 -4.34 -25.70 3.33
C GLU A 174 -2.86 -25.82 3.69
N LYS A 175 -2.26 -27.00 3.47
CA LYS A 175 -0.84 -27.23 3.74
C LYS A 175 0.06 -26.36 2.87
N VAL A 176 -0.19 -26.29 1.57
CA VAL A 176 0.61 -25.48 0.64
C VAL A 176 0.57 -24.00 1.02
N LEU A 177 -0.60 -23.50 1.41
CA LEU A 177 -0.76 -22.12 1.85
C LEU A 177 -0.10 -21.86 3.20
N ASP A 178 -0.22 -22.78 4.17
CA ASP A 178 0.49 -22.66 5.46
C ASP A 178 2.01 -22.59 5.25
N ASP A 179 2.56 -23.47 4.40
CA ASP A 179 3.97 -23.46 4.03
C ASP A 179 4.38 -22.11 3.37
N GLU A 180 3.57 -21.57 2.44
CA GLU A 180 3.85 -20.30 1.78
C GLU A 180 3.77 -19.10 2.75
N PHE A 181 2.79 -19.05 3.66
CA PHE A 181 2.68 -18.01 4.69
C PHE A 181 3.87 -18.03 5.66
N ASN A 182 4.33 -19.23 6.04
CA ASN A 182 5.50 -19.41 6.89
C ASN A 182 6.78 -18.97 6.17
N GLU A 183 6.97 -19.37 4.92
CA GLU A 183 8.13 -19.02 4.09
C GLU A 183 8.22 -17.50 3.86
N LEU A 184 7.12 -16.85 3.47
CA LEU A 184 7.10 -15.39 3.30
C LEU A 184 7.30 -14.65 4.63
N THR A 185 6.79 -15.20 5.75
CA THR A 185 7.12 -14.63 7.06
C THR A 185 8.63 -14.74 7.34
N ALA A 186 9.26 -15.87 7.04
CA ALA A 186 10.69 -16.07 7.22
C ALA A 186 11.53 -15.14 6.33
N ILE A 187 11.17 -14.97 5.07
CA ILE A 187 11.81 -14.03 4.13
C ILE A 187 11.75 -12.61 4.69
N GLY A 188 10.57 -12.15 5.13
CA GLY A 188 10.40 -10.81 5.69
C GLY A 188 11.09 -10.57 7.04
N ASN A 189 11.51 -11.63 7.74
CA ASN A 189 12.35 -11.54 8.94
C ASN A 189 13.85 -11.56 8.60
N SER A 190 14.23 -12.26 7.53
CA SER A 190 15.64 -12.54 7.20
C SER A 190 16.26 -11.50 6.27
N TYR A 191 15.44 -10.89 5.41
CA TYR A 191 15.87 -9.82 4.50
C TYR A 191 15.51 -8.45 5.06
N GLN A 192 16.24 -7.43 4.65
CA GLN A 192 15.98 -6.02 4.96
C GLN A 192 14.77 -5.51 4.16
N ILE A 193 13.61 -6.11 4.43
CA ILE A 193 12.32 -5.81 3.82
C ILE A 193 11.48 -4.97 4.79
N ARG A 194 11.44 -5.36 6.06
CA ARG A 194 10.75 -4.64 7.14
C ARG A 194 11.77 -4.06 8.10
N HIS A 195 11.72 -2.75 8.30
CA HIS A 195 12.61 -1.90 9.12
C HIS A 195 14.11 -2.16 8.93
N PHE A 196 14.92 -1.09 8.89
CA PHE A 196 16.37 -1.25 8.85
C PHE A 196 16.85 -1.82 10.19
N GLU A 197 17.16 -3.11 10.22
CA GLU A 197 17.70 -3.81 11.38
C GLU A 197 19.07 -4.40 11.05
N ASN A 198 20.03 -4.20 11.95
CA ASN A 198 21.38 -4.72 11.81
C ASN A 198 21.36 -6.26 11.73
N GLY A 199 22.06 -6.83 10.75
CA GLY A 199 22.20 -8.28 10.60
C GLY A 199 21.21 -8.94 9.63
N LYS A 200 20.27 -8.19 9.04
CA LYS A 200 19.41 -8.70 7.96
C LYS A 200 20.13 -8.72 6.61
N THR A 201 19.77 -9.66 5.75
CA THR A 201 20.32 -9.79 4.39
C THR A 201 19.79 -8.67 3.51
N LEU A 202 20.67 -8.00 2.76
CA LEU A 202 20.26 -6.96 1.81
C LEU A 202 19.47 -7.56 0.65
N VAL A 203 18.49 -6.80 0.13
CA VAL A 203 17.87 -7.10 -1.17
C VAL A 203 18.72 -6.41 -2.24
N HIS A 204 19.41 -7.19 -3.06
CA HIS A 204 20.59 -6.72 -3.80
C HIS A 204 20.29 -6.04 -5.13
N SER A 205 19.10 -6.24 -5.70
CA SER A 205 18.73 -5.69 -7.01
C SER A 205 17.26 -5.35 -7.09
N ASP A 206 16.91 -4.46 -8.02
CA ASP A 206 15.51 -4.14 -8.32
C ASP A 206 14.74 -5.35 -8.83
N HIS A 207 15.41 -6.26 -9.55
CA HIS A 207 14.79 -7.52 -10.01
C HIS A 207 14.40 -8.40 -8.84
N GLN A 208 15.24 -8.48 -7.80
CA GLN A 208 14.93 -9.23 -6.60
C GLN A 208 13.79 -8.58 -5.80
N LYS A 209 13.76 -7.24 -5.73
CA LYS A 209 12.64 -6.51 -5.11
C LYS A 209 11.34 -6.78 -5.85
N GLU A 210 11.34 -6.68 -7.18
CA GLU A 210 10.19 -6.99 -8.01
C GLU A 210 9.75 -8.46 -7.85
N TYR A 211 10.68 -9.41 -7.83
CA TYR A 211 10.36 -10.81 -7.58
C TYR A 211 9.63 -11.01 -6.23
N PHE A 212 10.19 -10.50 -5.13
CA PHE A 212 9.55 -10.63 -3.82
C PHE A 212 8.22 -9.88 -3.77
N TYR A 213 8.14 -8.71 -4.40
CA TYR A 213 6.92 -7.93 -4.50
C TYR A 213 5.81 -8.70 -5.21
N PHE A 214 6.05 -9.23 -6.41
CA PHE A 214 5.03 -9.94 -7.18
C PHE A 214 4.67 -11.30 -6.60
N ARG A 215 5.61 -11.99 -5.95
CA ARG A 215 5.30 -13.20 -5.16
C ARG A 215 4.31 -12.88 -4.04
N MET A 216 4.57 -11.81 -3.28
CA MET A 216 3.68 -11.38 -2.20
C MET A 216 2.32 -10.90 -2.73
N LEU A 217 2.31 -10.07 -3.78
CA LEU A 217 1.09 -9.57 -4.39
C LEU A 217 0.20 -10.72 -4.90
N SER A 218 0.80 -11.74 -5.52
CA SER A 218 0.07 -12.91 -6.01
C SER A 218 -0.64 -13.66 -4.87
N LEU A 219 0.04 -13.89 -3.75
CA LEU A 219 -0.58 -14.54 -2.58
C LEU A 219 -1.72 -13.70 -2.00
N ILE A 220 -1.47 -12.41 -1.75
CA ILE A 220 -2.48 -11.52 -1.17
C ILE A 220 -3.70 -11.44 -2.10
N SER A 221 -3.48 -11.27 -3.40
CA SER A 221 -4.57 -11.21 -4.38
C SER A 221 -5.40 -12.48 -4.41
N TYR A 222 -4.77 -13.65 -4.31
CA TYR A 222 -5.48 -14.93 -4.20
C TYR A 222 -6.35 -14.95 -2.94
N CYS A 223 -5.76 -14.65 -1.78
CA CYS A 223 -6.50 -14.64 -0.52
C CYS A 223 -7.72 -13.70 -0.57
N LEU A 224 -7.53 -12.45 -1.02
CA LEU A 224 -8.61 -11.47 -1.08
C LEU A 224 -9.74 -11.87 -2.03
N ASN A 225 -9.45 -12.60 -3.11
CA ASN A 225 -10.47 -13.05 -4.05
C ASN A 225 -11.25 -14.28 -3.57
N GLU A 226 -10.61 -15.16 -2.79
CA GLU A 226 -11.25 -16.36 -2.23
C GLU A 226 -11.96 -16.10 -0.89
N MET A 227 -11.57 -15.04 -0.18
CA MET A 227 -12.30 -14.57 1.01
C MET A 227 -13.72 -14.14 0.61
N LYS A 228 -14.71 -14.84 1.16
CA LYS A 228 -16.15 -14.55 0.96
C LYS A 228 -16.72 -13.74 2.11
#